data_AF-A0A4S4MTH0-F1
#
_entry.id   AF-A0A4S4MTH0-F1
#
_cell.length_a   1.000
_cell.length_b   1.000
_cell.length_c   1.000
_cell.angle_alpha   90.00
_cell.angle_beta   90.00
_cell.angle_gamma   90.00
#
_symmetry.space_group_name_H-M   'P 1'
#
loop_
_entity.id
_entity.type
_entity.pdbx_description
1 polymer ?
#
loop_
_entity_poly.entity_id
_entity_poly.type
_entity_poly.pdbx_seq_one_letter_code
_entity_poly.pdbx_strand_id
1 'polypeptide(L)'
;MVLASANNFNTLLAIRFFVGLAESTFYPAIQYVIGSWYKPDELAKRSMIFHTASSIGPMVSGFLQAGAYTGLHGKGGLAGWRWLFIIDGVITIPIAILGFWIMPDLPTTTRPSVLYTQKQLDIGIKRMEEIGRKPPAAFTKKKIIGFFTNWHIWVMVPMYILFNNGSGPASSSSMTFWLQSFNTPGHTVYTVPQINTYPLGAYGVTIILSMPQIFLVSVNAC
;
A
#
# COMPACT_ATOMS: atom_id res chain seq x y z
N MET A 1 7.28 15.61 0.69
CA MET A 1 7.67 17.01 0.98
C MET A 1 8.74 17.15 2.07
N VAL A 2 8.51 16.66 3.30
CA VAL A 2 9.45 16.86 4.44
C VAL A 2 10.81 16.18 4.22
N LEU A 3 10.84 15.00 3.57
CA LEU A 3 12.09 14.31 3.20
C LEU A 3 12.99 15.12 2.26
N ALA A 4 12.42 16.00 1.41
CA ALA A 4 13.19 16.84 0.50
C ALA A 4 13.90 17.99 1.22
N SER A 5 13.52 18.34 2.45
CA SER A 5 14.15 19.41 3.25
C SER A 5 15.31 18.90 4.12
N ALA A 6 15.46 17.58 4.27
CA ALA A 6 16.50 16.99 5.10
C ALA A 6 17.91 17.24 4.50
N ASN A 7 18.76 17.92 5.28
CA ASN A 7 20.17 18.16 4.93
C ASN A 7 21.13 17.16 5.62
N ASN A 8 20.65 16.45 6.66
CA ASN A 8 21.45 15.52 7.46
C ASN A 8 20.89 14.10 7.39
N PHE A 9 21.77 13.10 7.38
CA PHE A 9 21.40 11.68 7.35
C PHE A 9 20.53 11.27 8.55
N ASN A 10 20.88 11.76 9.75
CA ASN A 10 20.10 11.50 10.97
C ASN A 10 18.67 12.06 10.87
N THR A 11 18.50 13.25 10.27
CA THR A 11 17.19 13.85 10.04
C THR A 11 16.37 13.04 9.03
N LEU A 12 17.02 12.54 7.97
CA LEU A 12 16.39 11.67 6.99
C LEU A 12 15.87 10.36 7.63
N LEU A 13 16.67 9.73 8.49
CA LEU A 13 16.29 8.54 9.24
C LEU A 13 15.10 8.80 10.18
N ALA A 14 15.14 9.89 10.95
CA ALA A 14 14.07 10.26 11.86
C ALA A 14 12.74 10.48 11.10
N ILE A 15 12.77 11.22 10.00
CA ILE A 15 11.58 11.44 9.17
C ILE A 15 11.05 10.11 8.62
N ARG A 16 11.93 9.23 8.12
CA ARG A 16 11.53 7.91 7.63
C ARG A 16 10.88 7.04 8.69
N PHE A 17 11.37 7.10 9.92
CA PHE A 17 10.77 6.38 11.03
C PHE A 17 9.31 6.82 11.29
N PHE A 18 9.07 8.13 11.37
CA PHE A 18 7.71 8.65 11.58
C PHE A 18 6.78 8.38 10.41
N VAL A 19 7.28 8.45 9.18
CA VAL A 19 6.51 8.09 7.98
C VAL A 19 6.12 6.61 8.02
N GLY A 20 7.08 5.72 8.26
CA GLY A 20 6.81 4.28 8.37
C GLY A 20 5.82 3.95 9.50
N LEU A 21 5.93 4.64 10.64
CA LEU A 21 4.98 4.49 11.75
C LEU A 21 3.55 4.86 11.33
N ALA A 22 3.38 6.00 10.66
CA ALA A 22 2.07 6.47 10.18
C ALA A 22 1.49 5.60 9.06
N GLU A 23 2.33 5.10 8.15
CA GLU A 23 1.89 4.26 7.01
C GLU A 23 1.53 2.83 7.45
N SER A 24 2.17 2.32 8.51
CA SER A 24 1.99 0.92 8.95
C SER A 24 0.53 0.54 9.26
N THR A 25 -0.28 1.49 9.76
CA THR A 25 -1.68 1.25 10.12
C THR A 25 -2.64 1.21 8.92
N PHE A 26 -2.20 1.67 7.75
CA PHE A 26 -3.05 1.81 6.58
C PHE A 26 -3.57 0.47 6.04
N TYR A 27 -2.67 -0.50 5.86
CA TYR A 27 -3.02 -1.82 5.33
C TYR A 27 -4.07 -2.54 6.19
N PRO A 28 -3.88 -2.73 7.53
CA PRO A 28 -4.89 -3.38 8.36
C PRO A 28 -6.18 -2.56 8.47
N ALA A 29 -6.12 -1.23 8.42
CA ALA A 29 -7.32 -0.38 8.45
C ALA A 29 -8.20 -0.60 7.22
N ILE A 30 -7.62 -0.63 6.01
CA ILE A 30 -8.38 -0.89 4.78
C ILE A 30 -8.96 -2.30 4.77
N GLN A 31 -8.16 -3.30 5.13
CA GLN A 31 -8.64 -4.69 5.20
C GLN A 31 -9.79 -4.85 6.20
N TYR A 32 -9.74 -4.10 7.31
CA TYR A 32 -10.83 -4.05 8.28
C TYR A 32 -12.10 -3.42 7.69
N VAL A 33 -11.98 -2.29 6.99
CA VAL A 33 -13.10 -1.62 6.33
C VAL A 33 -13.72 -2.52 5.26
N ILE A 34 -12.93 -3.06 4.32
CA ILE A 34 -13.42 -4.01 3.30
C ILE A 34 -14.07 -5.22 3.99
N GLY A 35 -13.46 -5.74 5.05
CA GLY A 35 -14.01 -6.80 5.89
C GLY A 35 -15.39 -6.49 6.44
N SER A 36 -15.65 -5.24 6.85
CA SER A 36 -16.92 -4.85 7.46
C SER A 36 -18.07 -4.67 6.47
N TRP A 37 -17.77 -4.44 5.19
CA TRP A 37 -18.76 -4.15 4.15
C TRP A 37 -19.11 -5.34 3.25
N TYR A 38 -18.27 -6.38 3.21
CA TYR A 38 -18.39 -7.48 2.25
C TYR A 38 -18.46 -8.87 2.90
N LYS A 39 -19.15 -9.79 2.20
CA LYS A 39 -19.26 -11.20 2.57
C LYS A 39 -17.91 -11.92 2.38
N PRO A 40 -17.59 -12.99 3.12
CA PRO A 40 -16.33 -13.72 2.97
C PRO A 40 -16.05 -14.17 1.53
N ASP A 41 -17.09 -14.57 0.79
CA ASP A 41 -16.98 -15.02 -0.61
C ASP A 41 -16.61 -13.89 -1.57
N GLU A 42 -17.03 -12.65 -1.27
CA GLU A 42 -16.70 -11.46 -2.06
C GLU A 42 -15.40 -10.77 -1.57
N LEU A 43 -15.01 -11.05 -0.32
CA LEU A 43 -13.91 -10.38 0.37
C LEU A 43 -12.57 -10.66 -0.32
N ALA A 44 -12.33 -11.93 -0.65
CA ALA A 44 -11.07 -12.35 -1.24
C ALA A 44 -10.84 -11.65 -2.60
N LYS A 45 -11.88 -11.56 -3.44
CA LYS A 45 -11.79 -10.88 -4.75
C LYS A 45 -11.43 -9.40 -4.60
N ARG A 46 -12.10 -8.69 -3.69
CA ARG A 46 -11.88 -7.25 -3.47
C ARG A 46 -10.51 -6.97 -2.84
N SER A 47 -10.07 -7.83 -1.92
CA SER A 47 -8.75 -7.74 -1.30
C SER A 47 -7.63 -7.96 -2.32
N MET A 48 -7.82 -8.86 -3.29
CA MET A 48 -6.86 -9.09 -4.36
C MET A 48 -6.78 -7.90 -5.33
N ILE A 49 -7.90 -7.26 -5.67
CA ILE A 49 -7.90 -6.03 -6.48
C ILE A 49 -7.09 -4.92 -5.79
N PHE A 50 -7.28 -4.76 -4.46
CA PHE A 50 -6.48 -3.83 -3.67
C PHE A 50 -4.99 -4.20 -3.66
N HIS A 51 -4.67 -5.49 -3.56
CA HIS A 51 -3.29 -5.97 -3.60
C HIS A 51 -2.63 -5.69 -4.96
N THR A 52 -3.34 -5.89 -6.08
CA THR A 52 -2.83 -5.53 -7.42
C THR A 52 -2.60 -4.02 -7.54
N ALA A 53 -3.49 -3.18 -7.01
CA ALA A 53 -3.30 -1.73 -6.98
C ALA A 53 -2.04 -1.31 -6.19
N SER A 54 -1.70 -2.05 -5.12
CA SER A 54 -0.48 -1.82 -4.34
C SER A 54 0.81 -2.04 -5.14
N SER A 55 0.80 -2.89 -6.18
CA SER A 55 1.94 -3.09 -7.08
C SER A 55 2.03 -2.04 -8.19
N ILE A 56 0.90 -1.44 -8.59
CA ILE A 56 0.85 -0.39 -9.61
C ILE A 56 1.50 0.90 -9.09
N GLY A 57 1.31 1.24 -7.82
CA GLY A 57 1.87 2.44 -7.20
C GLY A 57 3.40 2.57 -7.35
N PRO A 58 4.19 1.58 -6.88
CA PRO A 58 5.63 1.55 -7.05
C PRO A 58 6.07 1.60 -8.52
N MET A 59 5.34 0.95 -9.43
CA MET A 59 5.62 0.96 -10.87
C MET A 59 5.52 2.39 -11.44
N VAL A 60 4.41 3.10 -11.15
CA VAL A 60 4.20 4.48 -11.59
C VAL A 60 5.20 5.43 -10.94
N SER A 61 5.49 5.24 -9.65
CA SER A 61 6.49 6.02 -8.92
C SER A 61 7.88 5.90 -9.55
N GLY A 62 8.27 4.72 -10.03
CA GLY A 62 9.55 4.51 -10.72
C GLY A 62 9.67 5.28 -12.03
N PHE A 63 8.61 5.30 -12.85
CA PHE A 63 8.57 6.11 -14.07
C PHE A 63 8.61 7.61 -13.77
N LEU A 64 7.88 8.06 -12.74
CA LEU A 64 7.93 9.45 -12.28
C LEU A 64 9.34 9.83 -11.79
N GLN A 65 10.03 8.93 -11.11
CA GLN A 65 11.42 9.15 -10.68
C GLN A 65 12.38 9.28 -11.86
N ALA A 66 12.26 8.42 -12.87
CA ALA A 66 13.07 8.49 -14.08
C ALA A 66 12.82 9.82 -14.82
N GLY A 67 11.55 10.23 -14.98
CA GLY A 67 11.17 11.49 -15.62
C GLY A 67 11.59 12.74 -14.85
N ALA A 68 11.46 12.73 -13.52
CA ALA A 68 11.92 13.82 -12.67
C ALA A 68 13.45 13.99 -12.74
N TYR A 69 14.19 12.87 -12.86
CA TYR A 69 15.64 12.90 -12.99
C TYR A 69 16.10 13.40 -14.38
N THR A 70 15.40 13.09 -15.47
CA THR A 70 15.78 13.57 -16.80
C THR A 70 15.37 15.03 -17.06
N GLY A 71 14.23 15.47 -16.53
CA GLY A 71 13.67 16.80 -16.83
C GLY A 71 13.95 17.90 -15.80
N LEU A 72 14.17 17.55 -14.53
CA LEU A 72 14.29 18.53 -13.42
C LEU A 72 15.62 18.44 -12.66
N HIS A 73 16.55 17.57 -13.06
CA HIS A 73 17.86 17.51 -12.41
C HIS A 73 18.63 18.84 -12.58
N GLY A 74 18.98 19.47 -11.46
CA GLY A 74 19.67 20.77 -11.45
C GLY A 74 18.75 21.99 -11.60
N LYS A 75 17.46 21.81 -11.91
CA LYS A 75 16.51 22.93 -11.89
C LYS A 75 16.24 23.36 -10.45
N GLY A 76 16.43 24.66 -10.17
CA GLY A 76 16.26 25.23 -8.83
C GLY A 76 17.31 24.79 -7.80
N GLY A 77 18.47 24.28 -8.23
CA GLY A 77 19.55 23.85 -7.33
C GLY A 77 19.27 22.57 -6.53
N LEU A 78 18.20 21.84 -6.88
CA LEU A 78 17.78 20.61 -6.22
C LEU A 78 18.13 19.38 -7.08
N ALA A 79 18.57 18.31 -6.41
CA ALA A 79 18.78 17.02 -7.06
C ALA A 79 17.43 16.40 -7.50
N GLY A 80 17.42 15.67 -8.61
CA GLY A 80 16.20 15.08 -9.19
C GLY A 80 15.38 14.21 -8.23
N TRP A 81 16.02 13.56 -7.25
CA TRP A 81 15.31 12.76 -6.23
C TRP A 81 14.51 13.63 -5.24
N ARG A 82 14.93 14.87 -4.97
CA ARG A 82 14.19 15.82 -4.10
C ARG A 82 12.92 16.30 -4.79
N TRP A 83 12.99 16.54 -6.10
CA TRP A 83 11.84 16.88 -6.92
C TRP A 83 10.75 15.80 -6.90
N LEU A 84 11.14 14.52 -6.90
CA LEU A 84 10.18 13.42 -6.77
C LEU A 84 9.35 13.54 -5.49
N PHE A 85 9.99 13.77 -4.33
CA PHE A 85 9.27 13.92 -3.05
C PHE A 85 8.39 15.16 -2.96
N ILE A 86 8.65 16.17 -3.79
CA ILE A 86 7.81 17.37 -3.90
C ILE A 86 6.59 17.05 -4.77
N ILE A 87 6.81 16.49 -5.96
CA ILE A 87 5.75 16.11 -6.91
C ILE A 87 4.78 15.12 -6.26
N ASP A 88 5.30 14.07 -5.63
CA ASP A 88 4.50 13.07 -4.93
C ASP A 88 3.68 13.70 -3.79
N GLY A 89 4.28 14.64 -3.05
CA GLY A 89 3.57 15.43 -2.06
C GLY A 89 2.42 16.25 -2.62
N VAL A 90 2.63 16.92 -3.76
CA VAL A 90 1.60 17.77 -4.39
C VAL A 90 0.44 16.93 -4.92
N ILE A 91 0.71 15.74 -5.44
CA ILE A 91 -0.32 14.83 -5.97
C ILE A 91 -1.10 14.16 -4.82
N THR A 92 -0.41 13.80 -3.72
CA THR A 92 -1.04 13.10 -2.59
C THR A 92 -1.96 13.98 -1.75
N ILE A 93 -1.70 15.28 -1.61
CA ILE A 93 -2.58 16.21 -0.84
C ILE A 93 -4.03 16.21 -1.34
N PRO A 94 -4.33 16.49 -2.64
CA PRO A 94 -5.71 16.48 -3.12
C PRO A 94 -6.33 15.08 -3.06
N ILE A 95 -5.55 14.02 -3.31
CA ILE A 95 -6.04 12.64 -3.18
C ILE A 95 -6.41 12.31 -1.73
N ALA A 96 -5.63 12.78 -0.76
CA ALA A 96 -5.92 12.59 0.66
C ALA A 96 -7.19 13.35 1.08
N ILE A 97 -7.38 14.58 0.58
CA ILE A 97 -8.59 15.38 0.83
C ILE A 97 -9.81 14.68 0.22
N LEU A 98 -9.71 14.19 -1.02
CA LEU A 98 -10.78 13.42 -1.67
C LEU A 98 -11.05 12.11 -0.93
N GLY A 99 -10.01 11.41 -0.50
CA GLY A 99 -10.11 10.18 0.28
C GLY A 99 -10.87 10.38 1.59
N PHE A 100 -10.63 11.50 2.29
CA PHE A 100 -11.36 11.85 3.50
C PHE A 100 -12.87 12.03 3.27
N TRP A 101 -13.27 12.51 2.08
CA TRP A 101 -14.68 12.71 1.74
C TRP A 101 -15.36 11.44 1.19
N ILE A 102 -14.60 10.59 0.49
CA ILE A 102 -15.12 9.41 -0.19
C ILE A 102 -15.15 8.18 0.72
N MET A 103 -14.19 8.04 1.63
CA MET A 103 -14.03 6.83 2.44
C MET A 103 -15.18 6.68 3.43
N PRO A 104 -16.05 5.66 3.29
CA PRO A 104 -17.07 5.39 4.29
C PRO A 104 -16.43 4.82 5.56
N ASP A 105 -17.01 5.17 6.70
CA ASP A 105 -16.75 4.47 7.96
C ASP A 105 -17.39 3.06 7.92
N LEU A 106 -17.55 2.40 9.07
CA LEU A 106 -18.27 1.14 9.16
C LEU A 106 -19.73 1.30 8.69
N PRO A 107 -20.36 0.27 8.12
CA PRO A 107 -21.77 0.36 7.69
C PRO A 107 -22.72 0.71 8.86
N THR A 108 -22.33 0.40 10.10
CA THR A 108 -23.08 0.72 11.32
C THR A 108 -22.87 2.14 11.85
N THR A 109 -21.81 2.84 11.43
CA THR A 109 -21.42 4.18 11.93
C THR A 109 -21.42 5.24 10.82
N THR A 110 -21.46 4.82 9.56
CA THR A 110 -21.45 5.70 8.39
C THR A 110 -22.72 6.54 8.36
N ARG A 111 -22.54 7.86 8.35
CA ARG A 111 -23.64 8.81 8.13
C ARG A 111 -24.02 8.80 6.65
N PRO A 112 -25.31 8.91 6.30
CA PRO A 112 -25.73 9.03 4.92
C PRO A 112 -25.04 10.24 4.28
N SER A 113 -24.33 10.01 3.18
CA SER A 113 -23.57 11.02 2.43
C SER A 113 -24.02 11.04 0.97
N VAL A 114 -23.48 11.95 0.17
CA VAL A 114 -23.77 12.04 -1.28
C VAL A 114 -23.50 10.72 -2.01
N LEU A 115 -22.62 9.86 -1.47
CA LEU A 115 -22.23 8.58 -2.06
C LEU A 115 -23.03 7.38 -1.53
N TYR A 116 -23.64 7.49 -0.35
CA TYR A 116 -24.31 6.37 0.32
C TYR A 116 -25.70 6.78 0.79
N THR A 117 -26.72 6.25 0.11
CA THR A 117 -28.12 6.42 0.53
C THR A 117 -28.40 5.55 1.76
N GLN A 118 -29.23 6.02 2.69
CA GLN A 118 -29.62 5.26 3.90
C GLN A 118 -30.10 3.83 3.57
N LYS A 119 -30.88 3.68 2.49
CA LYS A 119 -31.35 2.37 2.00
C LYS A 119 -30.21 1.40 1.65
N GLN A 120 -29.08 1.90 1.14
CA GLN A 120 -27.92 1.07 0.80
C GLN A 120 -27.15 0.66 2.07
N LEU A 121 -27.08 1.54 3.06
CA LEU A 121 -26.49 1.23 4.37
C LEU A 121 -27.27 0.12 5.07
N ASP A 122 -28.60 0.22 5.08
CA ASP A 122 -29.48 -0.77 5.73
C ASP A 122 -29.37 -2.15 5.05
N ILE A 123 -29.25 -2.19 3.71
CA ILE A 123 -28.97 -3.43 2.98
C ILE A 123 -27.60 -4.01 3.38
N GLY A 124 -26.59 -3.16 3.53
CA GLY A 124 -25.26 -3.57 3.99
C GLY A 124 -25.30 -4.19 5.38
N ILE A 125 -25.97 -3.54 6.34
CA ILE A 125 -26.11 -4.04 7.72
C ILE A 125 -26.83 -5.38 7.73
N LYS A 126 -27.98 -5.48 7.05
CA LYS A 126 -28.76 -6.73 6.98
C LYS A 126 -27.94 -7.89 6.42
N ARG A 127 -27.13 -7.64 5.38
CA ARG A 127 -26.24 -8.65 4.80
C ARG A 127 -25.18 -9.14 5.80
N MET A 128 -24.68 -8.27 6.68
CA MET A 128 -23.69 -8.64 7.68
C MET A 128 -24.32 -9.36 8.88
N GLU A 129 -25.57 -9.01 9.23
CA GLU A 129 -26.38 -9.72 10.23
C GLU A 129 -26.71 -11.15 9.79
N GLU A 130 -27.03 -11.37 8.51
CA GLU A 130 -27.27 -12.71 7.93
C GLU A 130 -26.07 -13.65 8.08
N ILE A 131 -24.85 -13.11 8.09
CA ILE A 131 -23.60 -13.89 8.28
C ILE A 131 -23.27 -14.08 9.78
N GLY A 132 -24.07 -13.49 10.68
CA GLY A 132 -23.84 -13.55 12.12
C GLY A 132 -22.67 -12.68 12.59
N ARG A 133 -22.26 -11.68 11.81
CA ARG A 133 -21.15 -10.79 12.19
C ARG A 133 -21.62 -9.83 13.29
N LYS A 134 -21.13 -10.05 14.50
CA LYS A 134 -21.46 -9.20 15.66
C LYS A 134 -21.00 -7.75 15.42
N PRO A 135 -21.79 -6.74 15.83
CA PRO A 135 -21.38 -5.35 15.76
C PRO A 135 -20.11 -5.12 16.59
N PRO A 136 -19.33 -4.07 16.27
CA PRO A 136 -18.09 -3.75 16.98
C PRO A 136 -18.37 -3.61 18.48
N ALA A 137 -17.84 -4.54 19.27
CA ALA A 137 -18.01 -4.55 20.72
C ALA A 137 -16.80 -3.91 21.40
N ALA A 138 -17.02 -3.24 22.53
CA ALA A 138 -15.98 -2.54 23.27
C ALA A 138 -14.73 -3.41 23.53
N PHE A 139 -13.56 -2.76 23.48
CA PHE A 139 -12.25 -3.36 23.75
C PHE A 139 -12.15 -3.71 25.24
N THR A 140 -12.44 -4.96 25.58
CA THR A 140 -12.23 -5.49 26.93
C THR A 140 -10.81 -6.05 27.03
N LYS A 141 -10.10 -5.78 28.14
CA LYS A 141 -8.75 -6.37 28.41
C LYS A 141 -8.73 -7.89 28.22
N LYS A 142 -9.83 -8.57 28.59
CA LYS A 142 -10.01 -10.02 28.40
C LYS A 142 -9.98 -10.46 26.92
N LYS A 143 -10.50 -9.65 26.00
CA LYS A 143 -10.44 -9.91 24.55
C LYS A 143 -9.03 -9.69 23.99
N ILE A 144 -8.32 -8.68 24.48
CA ILE A 144 -6.93 -8.40 24.08
C ILE A 144 -6.03 -9.56 24.51
N ILE A 145 -6.13 -10.00 25.76
CA ILE A 145 -5.33 -11.12 26.26
C ILE A 145 -5.71 -12.42 25.55
N GLY A 146 -7.02 -12.68 25.35
CA GLY A 146 -7.50 -13.85 24.62
C GLY A 146 -7.10 -13.87 23.14
N PHE A 147 -6.88 -12.70 22.53
CA PHE A 147 -6.31 -12.61 21.19
C PHE A 147 -4.90 -13.21 21.17
N PHE A 148 -4.00 -12.79 22.06
CA PHE A 148 -2.63 -13.33 22.11
C PHE A 148 -2.54 -14.82 22.51
N THR A 149 -3.60 -15.41 23.06
CA THR A 149 -3.64 -16.85 23.36
C THR A 149 -3.97 -17.71 22.13
N ASN A 150 -4.47 -17.11 21.04
CA ASN A 150 -4.87 -17.87 19.86
C ASN A 150 -3.66 -18.29 19.00
N TRP A 151 -3.54 -19.59 18.74
CA TRP A 151 -2.44 -20.18 17.95
C TRP A 151 -2.34 -19.61 16.53
N HIS A 152 -3.47 -19.19 15.94
CA HIS A 152 -3.51 -18.61 14.60
C HIS A 152 -2.59 -17.39 14.48
N ILE A 153 -2.45 -16.57 15.51
CA ILE A 153 -1.57 -15.39 15.48
C ILE A 153 -0.11 -15.81 15.50
N TRP A 154 0.24 -16.79 16.33
CA TRP A 154 1.60 -17.30 16.45
C TRP A 154 2.08 -18.03 15.20
N VAL A 155 1.18 -18.54 14.36
CA VAL A 155 1.53 -19.14 13.06
C VAL A 155 1.44 -18.11 11.93
N MET A 156 0.35 -17.35 11.85
CA MET A 156 0.11 -16.42 10.75
C MET A 156 1.06 -15.21 10.78
N VAL A 157 1.45 -14.71 11.96
CA VAL A 157 2.36 -13.55 12.05
C VAL A 157 3.77 -13.91 11.55
N PRO A 158 4.44 -14.98 12.04
CA PRO A 158 5.72 -15.38 11.48
C PRO A 158 5.64 -15.75 9.99
N MET A 159 4.58 -16.43 9.55
CA MET A 159 4.38 -16.70 8.12
C MET A 159 4.27 -15.41 7.31
N TYR A 160 3.54 -14.41 7.79
CA TYR A 160 3.40 -13.12 7.11
C TYR A 160 4.72 -12.33 7.10
N ILE A 161 5.51 -12.40 8.18
CA ILE A 161 6.86 -11.82 8.24
C ILE A 161 7.77 -12.50 7.21
N LEU A 162 7.77 -13.83 7.15
CA LEU A 162 8.57 -14.59 6.18
C LEU A 162 8.12 -14.30 4.75
N PHE A 163 6.81 -14.19 4.50
CA PHE A 163 6.28 -13.84 3.19
C PHE A 163 6.72 -12.44 2.74
N ASN A 164 6.63 -11.42 3.59
CA ASN A 164 7.09 -10.06 3.26
C ASN A 164 8.60 -9.99 3.05
N ASN A 165 9.39 -10.67 3.89
CA ASN A 165 10.85 -10.66 3.78
C ASN A 165 11.37 -11.56 2.64
N GLY A 166 10.63 -12.60 2.25
CA GLY A 166 10.96 -13.45 1.11
C GLY A 166 10.57 -12.82 -0.24
N SER A 167 9.47 -12.07 -0.29
CA SER A 167 9.01 -11.40 -1.51
C SER A 167 9.70 -10.06 -1.79
N GLY A 168 10.11 -9.32 -0.74
CA GLY A 168 10.70 -7.98 -0.86
C GLY A 168 12.02 -7.92 -1.65
N PRO A 169 13.03 -8.78 -1.37
CA PRO A 169 14.25 -8.84 -2.16
C PRO A 169 14.05 -9.40 -3.57
N ALA A 170 13.06 -10.25 -3.78
CA ALA A 170 12.84 -10.95 -5.05
C ALA A 170 12.20 -10.06 -6.15
N SER A 171 11.58 -8.93 -5.77
CA SER A 171 10.68 -8.21 -6.69
C SER A 171 11.22 -6.89 -7.25
N SER A 172 12.23 -6.22 -6.68
CA SER A 172 12.70 -4.92 -7.25
C SER A 172 13.98 -4.33 -6.65
N SER A 173 14.17 -4.40 -5.33
CA SER A 173 15.28 -3.69 -4.66
C SER A 173 16.65 -4.29 -4.97
N SER A 174 16.71 -5.63 -5.07
CA SER A 174 17.94 -6.37 -5.40
C SER A 174 18.48 -6.02 -6.78
N MET A 175 17.60 -5.93 -7.78
CA MET A 175 17.96 -5.53 -9.15
C MET A 175 18.53 -4.10 -9.18
N THR A 176 17.97 -3.19 -8.38
CA THR A 176 18.48 -1.81 -8.28
C THR A 176 19.91 -1.79 -7.74
N PHE A 177 20.18 -2.52 -6.64
CA PHE A 177 21.54 -2.62 -6.08
C PHE A 177 22.51 -3.37 -6.99
N TRP A 178 22.03 -4.40 -7.70
CA TRP A 178 22.82 -5.14 -8.68
C TRP A 178 23.20 -4.27 -9.89
N LEU A 179 22.28 -3.46 -10.41
CA LEU A 179 22.60 -2.50 -11.47
C LEU A 179 23.55 -1.40 -10.99
N GLN A 180 23.41 -0.96 -9.73
CA GLN A 180 24.34 0.00 -9.12
C GLN A 180 25.74 -0.57 -8.91
N SER A 181 25.90 -1.87 -8.65
CA SER A 181 27.23 -2.46 -8.40
C SER A 181 28.14 -2.45 -9.63
N PHE A 182 27.58 -2.39 -10.85
CA PHE A 182 28.35 -2.19 -12.08
C PHE A 182 28.90 -0.78 -12.25
N ASN A 183 28.36 0.20 -11.52
CA ASN A 183 28.90 1.56 -11.51
C ASN A 183 30.06 1.64 -10.51
N THR A 184 31.28 1.62 -11.05
CA THR A 184 32.51 1.77 -10.27
C THR A 184 32.94 3.25 -10.29
N PRO A 185 33.64 3.78 -9.27
CA PRO A 185 34.17 5.14 -9.33
C PRO A 185 35.02 5.36 -10.60
N GLY A 186 34.55 6.22 -11.51
CA GLY A 186 35.20 6.49 -12.80
C GLY A 186 34.64 5.75 -14.02
N HIS A 187 33.75 4.76 -13.83
CA HIS A 187 33.10 4.03 -14.92
C HIS A 187 31.60 3.82 -14.64
N THR A 188 30.75 4.58 -15.34
CA THR A 188 29.29 4.45 -15.25
C THR A 188 28.76 3.61 -16.41
N VAL A 189 28.36 2.37 -16.12
CA VAL A 189 27.73 1.47 -17.11
C VAL A 189 26.25 1.81 -17.27
N TYR A 190 25.56 2.06 -16.15
CA TYR A 190 24.13 2.33 -16.12
C TYR A 190 23.83 3.73 -15.58
N THR A 191 23.02 4.48 -16.31
CA THR A 191 22.56 5.80 -15.87
C THR A 191 21.50 5.67 -14.77
N VAL A 192 21.37 6.70 -13.92
CA VAL A 192 20.38 6.72 -12.83
C VAL A 192 18.94 6.49 -13.32
N PRO A 193 18.48 7.04 -14.47
CA PRO A 193 17.16 6.71 -15.00
C PRO A 193 17.01 5.24 -15.41
N GLN A 194 18.05 4.62 -15.99
CA GLN A 194 18.02 3.20 -16.39
C GLN A 194 17.93 2.28 -15.16
N ILE A 195 18.69 2.59 -14.11
CA ILE A 195 18.65 1.88 -12.82
C ILE A 195 17.24 1.91 -12.21
N ASN A 196 16.50 3.01 -12.36
CA ASN A 196 15.14 3.13 -11.84
C ASN A 196 14.09 2.51 -12.75
N THR A 197 14.35 2.37 -14.06
CA THR A 197 13.37 1.91 -15.05
C THR A 197 13.40 0.40 -15.26
N TYR A 198 14.59 -0.22 -15.28
CA TYR A 198 14.70 -1.66 -15.53
C TYR A 198 14.02 -2.56 -14.49
N PRO A 199 14.08 -2.26 -13.18
CA PRO A 199 13.34 -3.03 -12.18
C PRO A 199 11.82 -2.95 -12.35
N LEU A 200 11.28 -1.94 -13.07
CA LEU A 200 9.83 -1.76 -13.23
C LEU A 200 9.17 -2.88 -14.03
N GLY A 201 9.93 -3.58 -14.88
CA GLY A 201 9.44 -4.76 -15.59
C GLY A 201 8.95 -5.86 -14.64
N ALA A 202 9.58 -6.00 -13.47
CA ALA A 202 9.17 -6.98 -12.47
C ALA A 202 7.76 -6.67 -11.91
N TYR A 203 7.47 -5.40 -11.63
CA TYR A 203 6.12 -4.99 -11.21
C TYR A 203 5.08 -5.26 -12.30
N GLY A 204 5.43 -5.05 -13.58
CA GLY A 204 4.57 -5.39 -14.72
C GLY A 204 4.21 -6.88 -14.76
N VAL A 205 5.21 -7.75 -14.57
CA VAL A 205 4.99 -9.21 -14.49
C VAL A 205 4.12 -9.57 -13.30
N THR A 206 4.35 -8.98 -12.12
CA THR A 206 3.51 -9.21 -10.93
C THR A 206 2.06 -8.80 -11.17
N ILE A 207 1.81 -7.66 -11.83
CA ILE A 207 0.45 -7.21 -12.16
C ILE A 207 -0.23 -8.23 -13.08
N ILE A 208 0.44 -8.66 -14.16
CA ILE A 208 -0.10 -9.64 -15.12
C ILE A 208 -0.39 -10.97 -14.44
N LEU A 209 0.52 -11.48 -13.60
CA LEU A 209 0.33 -12.74 -12.88
C LEU A 209 -0.76 -12.65 -11.80
N SER A 210 -0.97 -11.47 -11.21
CA SER A 210 -2.03 -11.26 -10.21
C SER A 210 -3.44 -11.21 -10.81
N MET A 211 -3.59 -10.88 -12.10
CA MET A 211 -4.89 -10.78 -12.75
C MET A 211 -5.65 -12.12 -12.81
N PRO A 212 -5.05 -13.24 -13.28
CA PRO A 212 -5.68 -14.56 -13.21
C PRO A 212 -6.12 -14.97 -11.81
N GLN A 213 -5.35 -14.60 -10.78
CA GLN A 213 -5.67 -14.92 -9.39
C GLN A 213 -6.99 -14.28 -8.94
N ILE A 214 -7.29 -13.05 -9.40
CA ILE A 214 -8.57 -12.38 -9.13
C ILE A 214 -9.74 -13.17 -9.74
N PHE A 215 -9.55 -13.78 -10.92
CA PHE A 215 -10.57 -14.60 -11.57
C PHE A 215 -10.74 -15.96 -10.88
N LEU A 216 -9.65 -16.64 -10.51
CA LEU A 216 -9.71 -17.94 -9.83
C LEU A 216 -10.44 -17.88 -8.49
N VAL A 217 -10.17 -16.82 -7.71
CA VAL A 217 -10.88 -16.56 -6.45
C VAL A 217 -12.38 -16.32 -6.68
N SER A 218 -12.76 -15.80 -7.86
CA SER A 218 -14.18 -15.60 -8.18
C SER A 218 -14.91 -16.86 -8.64
N VAL A 219 -14.20 -17.88 -9.12
CA VAL A 219 -14.80 -19.16 -9.53
C VAL A 219 -15.06 -20.06 -8.33
N ASN A 220 -14.18 -20.04 -7.32
CA ASN A 220 -14.36 -20.83 -6.09
C ASN A 220 -15.35 -20.22 -5.08
N ALA A 221 -15.92 -19.05 -5.39
CA ALA A 221 -16.90 -18.34 -4.56
C ALA A 221 -18.36 -18.54 -5.04
N CYS A 222 -18.57 -19.26 -6.15
CA CYS A 222 -19.87 -19.77 -6.61
C CYS A 222 -20.02 -21.24 -6.20
#